data_AF-A0A6G4XXF2-F1
#
_entry.id   AF-A0A6G4XXF2-F1
#
_cell.length_a   1.000
_cell.length_b   1.000
_cell.length_c   1.000
_cell.angle_alpha   90.00
_cell.angle_beta   90.00
_cell.angle_gamma   90.00
#
_symmetry.space_group_name_H-M   'P 1'
#
loop_
_entity.id
_entity.type
_entity.pdbx_description
1 polymer ?
#
loop_
_entity_poly.entity_id
_entity_poly.type
_entity_poly.pdbx_seq_one_letter_code
_entity_poly.pdbx_strand_id
1 'polypeptide(L)'
;MSSERRVSPRMTEDLHFNRVEGGPPRYARRTDKPVEYLVIVDAAGAVIGYVWANDEDDAAGWTVRPAGGDEAFNLGFIWATKLHDAKAQGLAPTQALAVMVRESDPSAGSHVQSGSLSQAPSLAALKELAAQQ
;
A
#
# COMPACT_ATOMS: atom_id res chain seq x y z
N MET A 1 -18.98 27.49 46.80
CA MET A 1 -18.53 28.07 45.51
C MET A 1 -18.46 26.93 44.50
N SER A 2 -19.52 26.69 43.74
CA SER A 2 -19.54 25.63 42.71
C SER A 2 -19.07 26.23 41.40
N SER A 3 -17.97 25.68 40.86
CA SER A 3 -17.49 26.02 39.52
C SER A 3 -18.29 25.20 38.51
N GLU A 4 -19.27 25.82 37.85
CA GLU A 4 -19.95 25.24 36.70
C GLU A 4 -18.94 25.08 35.56
N ARG A 5 -18.59 23.83 35.24
CA ARG A 5 -17.85 23.51 34.01
C ARG A 5 -18.72 23.90 32.81
N ARG A 6 -18.43 25.06 32.22
CA ARG A 6 -18.96 25.41 30.89
C ARG A 6 -18.40 24.43 29.87
N VAL A 7 -19.17 23.41 29.53
CA VAL A 7 -18.86 22.53 28.39
C VAL A 7 -19.13 23.35 27.14
N SER A 8 -18.12 23.50 26.28
CA SER A 8 -18.25 24.22 25.02
C SER A 8 -19.31 23.53 24.14
N PRO A 9 -20.28 24.26 23.55
CA PRO A 9 -21.35 23.68 22.71
C PRO A 9 -20.85 22.77 21.58
N ARG A 10 -19.65 23.07 21.06
CA ARG A 10 -18.92 22.29 20.04
C ARG A 10 -18.61 20.83 20.43
N MET A 11 -18.62 20.48 21.72
CA MET A 11 -18.39 19.10 22.20
C MET A 11 -19.68 18.30 22.35
N THR A 12 -20.83 18.93 22.13
CA THR A 12 -22.18 18.36 22.34
C THR A 12 -23.03 18.34 21.08
N GLU A 13 -22.51 18.87 19.97
CA GLU A 13 -23.15 18.75 18.65
C GLU A 13 -22.88 17.36 18.06
N ASP A 14 -23.90 16.78 17.43
CA ASP A 14 -23.79 15.50 16.74
C ASP A 14 -22.76 15.60 15.60
N LEU A 15 -21.84 14.62 15.54
CA LEU A 15 -20.85 14.55 14.47
C LEU A 15 -21.54 14.24 13.13
N HIS A 16 -21.70 15.26 12.29
CA HIS A 16 -22.21 15.09 10.94
C HIS A 16 -21.10 14.59 10.00
N PHE A 17 -21.10 13.29 9.72
CA PHE A 17 -20.23 12.68 8.71
C PHE A 17 -20.76 12.96 7.30
N ASN A 18 -20.30 14.07 6.72
CA ASN A 18 -20.55 14.37 5.31
C ASN A 18 -19.57 13.57 4.44
N ARG A 19 -20.02 12.43 3.93
CA ARG A 19 -19.26 11.64 2.94
C ARG A 19 -19.16 12.44 1.64
N VAL A 20 -17.98 12.98 1.37
CA VAL A 20 -17.66 13.53 0.05
C VAL A 20 -17.61 12.37 -0.94
N GLU A 21 -18.34 12.48 -2.06
CA GLU A 21 -18.26 11.49 -3.14
C GLU A 21 -16.85 11.48 -3.74
N GLY A 22 -16.34 10.29 -4.03
CA GLY A 22 -15.01 10.12 -4.64
C GLY A 22 -13.85 10.45 -3.71
N GLY A 23 -13.80 9.81 -2.53
CA GLY A 23 -12.67 9.91 -1.57
C GLY A 23 -11.29 9.75 -2.24
N PRO A 24 -10.18 9.92 -1.48
CA PRO A 24 -8.84 10.10 -2.05
C PRO A 24 -8.56 9.13 -3.20
N PRO A 25 -8.01 9.62 -4.34
CA PRO A 25 -7.88 8.82 -5.54
C PRO A 25 -7.03 7.58 -5.26
N ARG A 26 -7.56 6.42 -5.64
CA ARG A 26 -6.97 5.10 -5.37
C ARG A 26 -7.02 4.25 -6.62
N TYR A 27 -5.98 3.46 -6.84
CA TYR A 27 -6.03 2.36 -7.79
C TYR A 27 -7.10 1.34 -7.38
N ALA A 28 -7.61 0.58 -8.34
CA ALA A 28 -8.42 -0.59 -8.07
C ALA A 28 -7.63 -1.60 -7.23
N ARG A 29 -8.32 -2.28 -6.31
CA ARG A 29 -7.68 -3.20 -5.34
C ARG A 29 -7.67 -4.66 -5.80
N ARG A 30 -8.21 -4.93 -6.99
CA ARG A 30 -8.43 -6.27 -7.52
C ARG A 30 -8.27 -6.23 -9.03
N THR A 31 -7.75 -7.32 -9.56
CA THR A 31 -7.71 -7.65 -10.97
C THR A 31 -7.56 -9.16 -11.09
N ASP A 32 -8.16 -9.74 -12.12
CA ASP A 32 -7.96 -11.15 -12.49
C ASP A 32 -6.95 -11.30 -13.64
N LYS A 33 -6.41 -10.17 -14.12
CA LYS A 33 -5.41 -10.11 -15.19
C LYS A 33 -3.99 -10.27 -14.63
N PRO A 34 -3.00 -10.53 -15.50
CA PRO A 34 -1.60 -10.57 -15.09
C PRO A 34 -1.17 -9.29 -14.38
N VAL A 35 -0.32 -9.42 -13.36
CA VAL A 35 0.21 -8.31 -12.59
C VAL A 35 1.72 -8.31 -12.66
N GLU A 36 2.33 -7.13 -12.82
CA GLU A 36 3.74 -6.96 -12.50
C GLU A 36 3.89 -6.76 -11.00
N TYR A 37 5.00 -7.23 -10.44
CA TYR A 37 5.28 -7.06 -9.03
C TYR A 37 6.76 -6.85 -8.73
N LEU A 38 7.00 -6.21 -7.60
CA LEU A 38 8.30 -6.05 -6.96
C LEU A 38 8.32 -6.85 -5.66
N VAL A 39 9.46 -7.44 -5.35
CA VAL A 39 9.68 -8.08 -4.04
C VAL A 39 10.19 -7.03 -3.07
N ILE A 40 9.56 -6.91 -1.90
CA ILE A 40 9.98 -6.02 -0.83
C ILE A 40 10.63 -6.82 0.27
N VAL A 41 11.81 -6.37 0.67
CA VAL A 41 12.61 -6.97 1.74
C VAL A 41 12.80 -6.00 2.90
N ASP A 42 13.07 -6.53 4.08
CA ASP A 42 13.53 -5.75 5.23
C ASP A 42 15.04 -5.44 5.14
N ALA A 43 15.57 -4.74 6.14
CA ALA A 43 17.00 -4.42 6.23
C ALA A 43 17.92 -5.65 6.37
N ALA A 44 17.40 -6.81 6.79
CA ALA A 44 18.12 -8.07 6.86
C ALA A 44 18.06 -8.87 5.54
N GLY A 45 17.29 -8.38 4.56
CA GLY A 45 17.09 -9.03 3.26
C GLY A 45 15.97 -10.08 3.26
N ALA A 46 15.19 -10.21 4.33
CA ALA A 46 14.07 -11.14 4.38
C ALA A 46 12.86 -10.57 3.62
N VAL A 47 12.18 -11.40 2.83
CA VAL A 47 10.97 -10.98 2.09
C VAL A 47 9.82 -10.72 3.06
N ILE A 48 9.28 -9.50 3.00
CA ILE A 48 8.15 -9.06 3.82
C ILE A 48 6.85 -8.89 3.03
N GLY A 49 6.93 -8.90 1.70
CA GLY A 49 5.76 -8.87 0.82
C GLY A 49 6.07 -8.36 -0.59
N TYR A 50 5.01 -7.95 -1.29
CA TYR A 50 5.06 -7.61 -2.70
C TYR A 50 4.24 -6.37 -2.99
N VAL A 51 4.76 -5.47 -3.81
CA VAL A 51 3.98 -4.39 -4.43
C VAL A 51 3.65 -4.82 -5.86
N TRP A 52 2.41 -4.65 -6.29
CA TRP A 52 1.96 -5.11 -7.61
C TRP A 52 1.15 -4.05 -8.34
N ALA A 53 1.10 -4.18 -9.67
CA ALA A 53 0.43 -3.27 -10.58
C ALA A 53 -0.15 -4.00 -11.81
N ASN A 54 -1.25 -3.48 -12.33
CA ASN A 54 -1.85 -3.81 -13.61
C ASN A 54 -2.46 -2.54 -14.20
N ASP A 55 -1.95 -2.11 -15.36
CA ASP A 55 -2.41 -0.87 -16.00
C ASP A 55 -3.80 -1.01 -16.64
N GLU A 56 -4.18 -2.21 -17.10
CA GLU A 56 -5.43 -2.40 -17.83
C GLU A 56 -6.67 -2.16 -16.96
N ASP A 57 -6.62 -2.56 -15.69
CA ASP A 57 -7.70 -2.36 -14.73
C ASP A 57 -7.42 -1.17 -13.79
N ASP A 58 -6.36 -0.40 -14.06
CA ASP A 58 -5.88 0.70 -13.19
C ASP A 58 -5.75 0.22 -11.73
N ALA A 59 -5.17 -0.98 -11.56
CA ALA A 59 -5.14 -1.72 -10.30
C ALA A 59 -3.72 -1.81 -9.75
N ALA A 60 -3.57 -1.58 -8.44
CA ALA A 60 -2.29 -1.72 -7.77
C ALA A 60 -2.50 -1.96 -6.27
N GLY A 61 -1.53 -2.59 -5.63
CA GLY A 61 -1.62 -2.83 -4.20
C GLY A 61 -0.36 -3.36 -3.54
N TRP A 62 -0.47 -3.46 -2.21
CA TRP A 62 0.48 -4.11 -1.33
C TRP A 62 -0.09 -5.46 -0.90
N THR A 63 0.71 -6.51 -0.98
CA THR A 63 0.41 -7.85 -0.47
C THR A 63 1.48 -8.21 0.55
N VAL A 64 1.11 -8.22 1.82
CA VAL A 64 2.00 -8.66 2.91
C VAL A 64 2.27 -10.16 2.81
N ARG A 65 3.50 -10.57 3.13
CA ARG A 65 3.84 -11.98 3.37
C ARG A 65 3.52 -12.33 4.83
N PRO A 66 2.55 -13.21 5.12
CA PRO A 66 2.11 -13.49 6.50
C PRO A 66 3.22 -14.05 7.40
N ALA A 67 4.19 -14.79 6.83
CA ALA A 67 5.31 -15.35 7.57
C ALA A 67 6.24 -14.30 8.22
N GLY A 68 6.17 -13.03 7.79
CA GLY A 68 6.92 -11.93 8.38
C GLY A 68 6.27 -11.28 9.61
N GLY A 69 5.07 -11.73 10.03
CA GLY A 69 4.40 -11.26 11.24
C GLY A 69 4.01 -9.76 11.24
N ASP A 70 3.79 -9.22 12.43
CA ASP A 70 3.34 -7.81 12.63
C ASP A 70 4.38 -6.79 12.14
N GLU A 71 5.67 -7.13 12.18
CA GLU A 71 6.76 -6.28 11.70
C GLU A 71 6.67 -6.08 10.18
N ALA A 72 6.44 -7.15 9.41
CA ALA A 72 6.23 -7.06 7.97
C ALA A 72 5.00 -6.20 7.61
N PHE A 73 3.94 -6.25 8.43
CA PHE A 73 2.77 -5.40 8.24
C PHE A 73 3.11 -3.92 8.45
N ASN A 74 3.82 -3.58 9.53
CA ASN A 74 4.21 -2.21 9.86
C ASN A 74 5.17 -1.63 8.82
N LEU A 75 6.17 -2.41 8.39
CA LEU A 75 7.11 -2.03 7.34
C LEU A 75 6.43 -1.94 5.96
N GLY A 76 5.33 -2.66 5.76
CA GLY A 76 4.56 -2.72 4.51
C GLY A 76 3.69 -1.48 4.25
N PHE A 77 3.27 -0.77 5.31
CA PHE A 77 2.31 0.34 5.19
C PHE A 77 2.82 1.48 4.27
N ILE A 78 4.13 1.75 4.28
CA ILE A 78 4.73 2.81 3.47
C ILE A 78 4.48 2.59 1.97
N TRP A 79 4.39 1.34 1.51
CA TRP A 79 4.18 1.01 0.10
C TRP A 79 2.74 1.29 -0.35
N ALA A 80 1.76 1.06 0.52
CA ALA A 80 0.38 1.47 0.26
C ALA A 80 0.27 3.00 0.16
N THR A 81 1.00 3.75 0.99
CA THR A 81 1.07 5.21 0.94
C THR A 81 1.70 5.69 -0.37
N LYS A 82 2.84 5.10 -0.79
CA LYS A 82 3.47 5.43 -2.07
C LYS A 82 2.54 5.20 -3.28
N LEU A 83 1.71 4.15 -3.25
CA LEU A 83 0.70 3.93 -4.29
C LEU A 83 -0.40 5.00 -4.29
N HIS A 84 -0.84 5.46 -3.11
CA HIS A 84 -1.79 6.57 -3.03
C HIS A 84 -1.20 7.86 -3.59
N ASP A 85 0.05 8.16 -3.24
CA ASP A 85 0.75 9.36 -3.74
C ASP A 85 0.94 9.30 -5.25
N ALA A 86 1.32 8.14 -5.80
CA ALA A 86 1.43 7.92 -7.23
C ALA A 86 0.08 8.12 -7.95
N LYS A 87 -1.01 7.61 -7.37
CA LYS A 87 -2.35 7.79 -7.93
C LYS A 87 -2.79 9.25 -7.88
N ALA A 88 -2.49 9.96 -6.79
CA ALA A 88 -2.78 11.38 -6.66
C ALA A 88 -2.01 12.23 -7.69
N GLN A 89 -0.82 11.78 -8.10
CA GLN A 89 -0.03 12.39 -9.17
C GLN A 89 -0.48 11.97 -10.58
N GLY A 90 -1.49 11.11 -10.70
CA GLY A 90 -2.02 10.65 -11.99
C GLY A 90 -1.14 9.62 -12.70
N LEU A 91 -0.21 8.97 -11.98
CA LEU A 91 0.66 7.94 -12.56
C LEU A 91 -0.13 6.66 -12.87
N ALA A 92 0.22 5.98 -13.95
CA ALA A 92 -0.24 4.61 -14.18
C ALA A 92 0.36 3.64 -13.14
N PRO A 93 -0.32 2.53 -12.81
CA PRO A 93 0.18 1.52 -11.88
C PRO A 93 1.63 1.07 -12.12
N THR A 94 2.02 0.72 -13.35
CA THR A 94 3.39 0.26 -13.67
C THR A 94 4.41 1.39 -13.56
N GLN A 95 4.03 2.62 -13.89
CA GLN A 95 4.87 3.79 -13.67
C GLN A 95 5.14 4.02 -12.18
N ALA A 96 4.17 3.75 -11.31
CA ALA A 96 4.37 3.79 -9.86
C ALA A 96 5.43 2.76 -9.41
N LEU A 97 5.43 1.54 -9.96
CA LEU A 97 6.48 0.56 -9.69
C LEU A 97 7.86 1.06 -10.14
N ALA A 98 7.96 1.64 -11.35
CA ALA A 98 9.23 2.17 -11.86
C ALA A 98 9.79 3.30 -10.97
N VAL A 99 8.92 4.18 -10.46
CA VAL A 99 9.26 5.21 -9.47
C VAL A 99 9.79 4.58 -8.18
N MET A 100 9.09 3.56 -7.67
CA MET A 100 9.50 2.85 -6.44
C MET A 100 10.85 2.15 -6.56
N VAL A 101 11.16 1.55 -7.72
CA VAL A 101 12.49 0.97 -7.99
C VAL A 101 13.57 2.05 -7.95
N ARG A 102 13.35 3.18 -8.62
CA ARG A 102 14.32 4.28 -8.71
C ARG A 102 14.58 4.95 -7.36
N GLU A 103 13.56 5.07 -6.53
CA GLU A 103 13.61 5.75 -5.22
C GLU A 103 13.82 4.80 -4.05
N SER A 104 14.07 3.52 -4.34
CA SER A 104 14.34 2.53 -3.31
C SER A 104 15.70 2.80 -2.67
N ASP A 105 15.71 2.94 -1.35
CA ASP A 105 16.92 3.11 -0.55
C ASP A 105 17.19 1.81 0.24
N PRO A 106 18.26 1.05 -0.09
CA PRO A 106 18.61 -0.17 0.63
C PRO A 106 18.90 0.02 2.13
N SER A 107 19.14 1.25 2.59
CA SER A 107 19.35 1.57 4.01
C SER A 107 18.05 1.78 4.79
N ALA A 108 16.90 1.86 4.11
CA ALA A 108 15.59 1.99 4.75
C ALA A 108 15.14 0.68 5.41
N GLY A 109 14.21 0.78 6.37
CA GLY A 109 13.67 -0.38 7.09
C GLY A 109 12.98 -1.41 6.18
N SER A 110 12.45 -0.98 5.03
CA SER A 110 12.10 -1.87 3.92
C SER A 110 12.42 -1.22 2.57
N HIS A 111 12.79 -2.04 1.60
CA HIS A 111 13.22 -1.59 0.28
C HIS A 111 12.88 -2.62 -0.81
N VAL A 112 12.92 -2.17 -2.08
CA VAL A 112 12.76 -3.05 -3.23
C VAL A 112 13.99 -3.94 -3.37
N GLN A 113 13.81 -5.26 -3.44
CA GLN A 113 14.88 -6.17 -3.77
C GLN A 113 15.40 -5.88 -5.20
N SER A 114 16.70 -5.68 -5.34
CA SER A 114 17.33 -5.38 -6.63
C SER A 114 17.01 -6.44 -7.69
N GLY A 115 16.54 -5.99 -8.86
CA GLY A 115 16.22 -6.87 -9.99
C GLY A 115 14.97 -7.74 -9.81
N SER A 116 14.10 -7.43 -8.83
CA SER A 116 12.94 -8.25 -8.50
C SER A 116 11.69 -8.03 -9.35
N LEU A 117 11.73 -7.11 -10.33
CA LEU A 117 10.59 -6.86 -11.21
C LEU A 117 10.25 -8.14 -11.99
N SER A 118 9.04 -8.65 -11.76
CA SER A 118 8.57 -9.91 -12.31
C SER A 118 7.06 -9.85 -12.58
N GLN A 119 6.51 -10.92 -13.14
CA GLN A 119 5.10 -11.04 -13.52
C GLN A 119 4.46 -12.24 -12.84
N ALA A 120 3.21 -12.09 -12.42
CA ALA A 120 2.34 -13.18 -11.98
C ALA A 120 1.12 -13.26 -12.91
N PRO A 121 0.59 -14.47 -13.19
CA PRO A 121 -0.52 -14.63 -14.12
C PRO A 121 -1.84 -14.01 -13.61
N SER A 122 -1.95 -13.74 -12.31
CA SER A 122 -3.06 -13.01 -11.69
C SER A 122 -2.68 -12.49 -10.30
N LEU A 123 -3.50 -11.58 -9.76
CA LEU A 123 -3.37 -11.18 -8.35
C LEU A 123 -3.60 -12.36 -7.39
N ALA A 124 -4.44 -13.33 -7.75
CA ALA A 124 -4.65 -14.52 -6.93
C ALA A 124 -3.36 -15.36 -6.83
N ALA A 125 -2.67 -15.58 -7.96
CA ALA A 125 -1.40 -16.29 -7.98
C ALA A 125 -0.31 -15.58 -7.14
N LEU A 126 -0.25 -14.25 -7.17
CA LEU A 126 0.67 -13.49 -6.33
C LEU A 126 0.37 -13.64 -4.82
N LYS A 127 -0.92 -13.68 -4.45
CA LYS A 127 -1.32 -13.91 -3.05
C LYS A 127 -0.99 -15.33 -2.59
N GLU A 128 -1.14 -16.32 -3.46
CA GLU A 128 -0.71 -17.69 -3.20
C GLU A 128 0.80 -17.77 -3.01
N LEU A 129 1.59 -17.10 -3.87
CA LEU A 129 3.05 -16.99 -3.70
C LEU A 129 3.41 -16.41 -2.33
N ALA A 130 2.75 -15.32 -1.94
CA ALA A 130 2.97 -14.68 -0.64
C ALA A 130 2.61 -15.56 0.56
N ALA A 131 1.75 -16.55 0.38
CA ALA A 131 1.36 -17.49 1.44
C ALA A 131 2.28 -18.72 1.53
N GLN A 132 3.03 -19.05 0.46
CA GLN A 132 3.84 -20.27 0.36
C GLN A 132 5.31 -20.08 0.74
N GLN A 133 5.84 -18.87 0.59
CA GLN A 133 7.24 -18.55 0.87
C GLN A 133 7.44 -18.20 2.33
#